data_AF-A0A2P4SPP8-F1
#
_entry.id   AF-A0A2P4SPP8-F1
#
_cell.length_a   1.000
_cell.length_b   1.000
_cell.length_c   1.000
_cell.angle_alpha   90.00
_cell.angle_beta   90.00
_cell.angle_gamma   90.00
#
_symmetry.space_group_name_H-M   'P 1'
#
loop_
_entity.id
_entity.type
_entity.pdbx_description
1 polymer ?
#
loop_
_entity_poly.entity_id
_entity_poly.type
_entity_poly.pdbx_seq_one_letter_code
_entity_poly.pdbx_strand_id
1 'polypeptide(L)'
;VLMGMPYGSMPRKTVPRAEQATAMDFSVLWDFEGYIKYSALFYGYYNNQRTIGWLKYRLPMAYFMVGISVFGYSLMVVIRSMARNANESTADGDDENFVFSWKMFTSWDYLIGNPETADNKFASITTSFKESIVDEQESNKDENIHLRRFLRVLANVLIICCLCGSGYLIYFVVKRSQTFSKMQNAGWYERNEVEIVMSLLGMFCPPLFETIATLENYHPRIGLKWQLGRIFALFLGNLYTFLLALMDDVNEKLAEEDVVKNITRWTLFGHYNSSMENSTATPPPLDPADVPRGPCWETTVGIEIVRLTVSDILVTFVTILVGDFIRACFVRFMNYCWCWDLEAGF
;
A
#
# COMPACT_ATOMS: atom_id res chain seq x y z
N VAL A 1 32.10 12.50 -8.88
CA VAL A 1 31.37 11.57 -8.00
C VAL A 1 30.03 12.19 -7.60
N LEU A 2 28.95 11.90 -8.33
CA LEU A 2 27.60 12.39 -7.99
C LEU A 2 26.93 11.52 -6.89
N MET A 3 27.36 10.26 -6.73
CA MET A 3 26.76 9.26 -5.83
C MET A 3 27.36 9.22 -4.40
N GLY A 4 28.19 10.22 -4.05
CA GLY A 4 28.93 10.24 -2.78
C GLY A 4 30.06 9.20 -2.71
N MET A 5 30.75 9.11 -1.57
CA MET A 5 31.90 8.21 -1.37
C MET A 5 31.49 6.72 -1.48
N PRO A 6 32.41 5.80 -1.88
CA PRO A 6 32.07 4.39 -2.11
C PRO A 6 31.62 3.65 -0.83
N TYR A 7 30.98 2.49 -0.99
CA TYR A 7 30.70 1.57 0.12
C TYR A 7 32.02 1.27 0.86
N GLY A 8 31.98 1.16 2.20
CA GLY A 8 33.22 0.99 2.98
C GLY A 8 33.82 2.29 3.50
N SER A 9 33.50 3.45 2.92
CA SER A 9 34.21 4.70 3.24
C SER A 9 33.67 5.46 4.46
N MET A 10 32.42 5.20 4.85
CA MET A 10 31.74 5.89 5.94
C MET A 10 31.03 4.86 6.81
N PRO A 11 30.96 5.09 8.14
CA PRO A 11 30.24 4.20 9.04
C PRO A 11 28.81 3.94 8.52
N ARG A 12 28.06 4.97 8.11
CA ARG A 12 26.70 4.86 7.55
C ARG A 12 26.57 4.04 6.24
N LYS A 13 27.67 3.70 5.56
CA LYS A 13 27.68 2.91 4.31
C LYS A 13 28.32 1.53 4.52
N THR A 14 28.38 1.03 5.74
CA THR A 14 29.02 -0.25 6.07
C THR A 14 28.20 -1.03 7.07
N VAL A 15 28.08 -2.34 6.85
CA VAL A 15 27.48 -3.26 7.83
C VAL A 15 28.42 -3.34 9.04
N PRO A 16 27.90 -3.19 10.29
CA PRO A 16 28.69 -3.35 11.51
C PRO A 16 29.35 -4.72 11.57
N ARG A 17 30.55 -4.80 12.16
CA ARG A 17 31.36 -6.02 12.15
C ARG A 17 30.67 -7.24 12.77
N ALA A 18 29.80 -7.02 13.75
CA ALA A 18 29.01 -8.06 14.40
C ALA A 18 27.94 -8.69 13.48
N GLU A 19 27.42 -7.94 12.51
CA GLU A 19 26.32 -8.36 11.64
C GLU A 19 26.79 -8.88 10.27
N GLN A 20 28.07 -8.70 9.92
CA GLN A 20 28.62 -9.07 8.61
C GLN A 20 28.47 -10.56 8.27
N ALA A 21 28.57 -11.44 9.27
CA ALA A 21 28.48 -12.88 9.06
C ALA A 21 27.07 -13.35 8.64
N THR A 22 26.02 -12.70 9.17
CA THR A 22 24.61 -13.04 8.91
C THR A 22 23.94 -12.12 7.89
N ALA A 23 24.65 -11.09 7.41
CA ALA A 23 24.07 -10.05 6.55
C ALA A 23 23.62 -10.53 5.16
N MET A 24 23.99 -11.75 4.74
CA MET A 24 23.56 -12.39 3.49
C MET A 24 22.53 -13.49 3.69
N ASP A 25 22.12 -13.76 4.93
CA ASP A 25 21.10 -14.77 5.20
C ASP A 25 19.76 -14.36 4.60
N PHE A 26 19.05 -15.32 4.00
CA PHE A 26 17.79 -15.06 3.30
C PHE A 26 16.75 -14.38 4.20
N SER A 27 16.66 -14.76 5.48
CA SER A 27 15.74 -14.14 6.43
C SER A 27 16.05 -12.66 6.67
N VAL A 28 17.33 -12.29 6.72
CA VAL A 28 17.78 -10.90 6.91
C VAL A 28 17.53 -10.08 5.63
N LEU A 29 17.77 -10.68 4.46
CA LEU A 29 17.53 -10.01 3.17
C LEU A 29 16.02 -9.84 2.87
N TRP A 30 15.19 -10.81 3.24
CA TRP A 30 13.72 -10.71 3.14
C TRP A 30 13.17 -9.55 3.97
N ASP A 31 13.82 -9.31 5.10
CA ASP A 31 13.52 -8.21 6.01
C ASP A 31 14.07 -6.84 5.54
N PHE A 32 14.70 -6.80 4.35
CA PHE A 32 15.46 -5.66 3.81
C PHE A 32 16.57 -5.16 4.75
N GLU A 33 17.06 -6.03 5.65
CA GLU A 33 18.16 -5.77 6.56
C GLU A 33 19.51 -6.18 5.95
N GLY A 34 20.59 -6.16 6.76
CA GLY A 34 21.93 -6.53 6.32
C GLY A 34 22.48 -5.58 5.25
N TYR A 35 22.96 -6.12 4.13
CA TYR A 35 23.53 -5.30 3.06
C TYR A 35 22.52 -4.40 2.36
N ILE A 36 21.24 -4.80 2.29
CA ILE A 36 20.18 -4.03 1.62
C ILE A 36 19.89 -2.73 2.38
N LYS A 37 19.90 -2.77 3.72
CA LYS A 37 19.76 -1.59 4.60
C LYS A 37 20.75 -0.47 4.28
N TYR A 38 21.97 -0.84 3.86
CA TYR A 38 23.04 0.10 3.50
C TYR A 38 23.18 0.32 1.98
N SER A 39 22.12 0.05 1.22
CA SER A 39 22.04 0.29 -0.23
C SER A 39 21.48 1.68 -0.56
N ALA A 40 21.66 2.10 -1.81
CA ALA A 40 21.17 3.39 -2.33
C ALA A 40 19.64 3.54 -2.33
N LEU A 41 18.90 2.46 -2.08
CA LEU A 41 17.44 2.43 -1.95
C LEU A 41 16.98 3.24 -0.72
N PHE A 42 17.73 3.20 0.38
CA PHE A 42 17.34 3.83 1.63
C PHE A 42 18.08 5.13 1.89
N TYR A 43 17.38 6.06 2.55
CA TYR A 43 17.91 7.40 2.78
C TYR A 43 19.19 7.41 3.64
N GLY A 44 19.34 6.46 4.56
CA GLY A 44 20.51 6.35 5.45
C GLY A 44 21.84 6.10 4.73
N TYR A 45 21.81 5.66 3.47
CA TYR A 45 23.00 5.56 2.62
C TYR A 45 23.60 6.92 2.27
N TYR A 46 22.77 7.96 2.20
CA TYR A 46 23.20 9.29 1.79
C TYR A 46 23.84 10.07 2.94
N ASN A 47 24.84 10.90 2.60
CA ASN A 47 25.59 11.67 3.60
C ASN A 47 24.79 12.90 4.04
N ASN A 48 24.90 13.27 5.33
CA ASN A 48 24.26 14.46 5.90
C ASN A 48 25.05 15.77 5.64
N GLN A 49 25.88 15.79 4.58
CA GLN A 49 26.62 16.99 4.22
C GLN A 49 25.71 17.93 3.42
N ARG A 50 25.73 19.23 3.78
CA ARG A 50 24.89 20.27 3.18
C ARG A 50 25.12 20.43 1.67
N THR A 51 26.32 20.12 1.18
CA THR A 51 26.68 20.18 -0.24
C THR A 51 27.65 19.06 -0.61
N ILE A 52 27.40 18.35 -1.72
CA ILE A 52 28.24 17.26 -2.22
C ILE A 52 28.83 17.63 -3.58
N GLY A 53 30.12 17.32 -3.77
CA GLY A 53 30.83 17.44 -5.05
C GLY A 53 31.22 18.88 -5.43
N TRP A 54 31.91 19.00 -6.56
CA TRP A 54 32.41 20.28 -7.10
C TRP A 54 31.29 21.29 -7.40
N LEU A 55 30.10 20.80 -7.78
CA LEU A 55 28.91 21.59 -8.09
C LEU A 55 28.13 22.10 -6.87
N LYS A 56 28.61 21.86 -5.63
CA LYS A 56 27.91 22.23 -4.38
C LYS A 56 26.44 21.79 -4.37
N TYR A 57 26.16 20.55 -4.79
CA TYR A 57 24.80 20.04 -4.90
C TYR A 57 24.19 19.80 -3.52
N ARG A 58 23.02 20.39 -3.25
CA ARG A 58 22.28 20.26 -1.98
C ARG A 58 21.41 19.01 -1.99
N LEU A 59 22.01 17.86 -1.67
CA LEU A 59 21.34 16.55 -1.71
C LEU A 59 20.04 16.49 -0.86
N PRO A 60 20.01 16.95 0.41
CA PRO A 60 18.78 16.86 1.22
C PRO A 60 17.61 17.68 0.65
N MET A 61 17.91 18.88 0.12
CA MET A 61 16.90 19.75 -0.49
C MET A 61 16.40 19.18 -1.81
N ALA A 62 17.28 18.62 -2.63
CA ALA A 62 16.89 18.03 -3.89
C ALA A 62 16.00 16.80 -3.68
N TYR A 63 16.32 15.95 -2.72
CA TYR A 63 15.48 14.82 -2.34
C TYR A 63 14.06 15.25 -1.95
N PHE A 64 13.96 16.24 -1.05
CA PHE A 64 12.67 16.79 -0.62
C PHE A 64 11.87 17.41 -1.78
N MET A 65 12.52 18.19 -2.64
CA MET A 65 11.87 18.84 -3.79
C MET A 65 11.40 17.82 -4.82
N VAL A 66 12.21 16.79 -5.09
CA VAL A 66 11.82 15.69 -6.00
C VAL A 66 10.59 14.97 -5.45
N GLY A 67 10.58 14.62 -4.16
CA GLY A 67 9.42 13.99 -3.53
C GLY A 67 8.12 14.80 -3.68
N ILE A 68 8.16 16.10 -3.36
CA ILE A 68 7.01 17.01 -3.53
C ILE A 68 6.60 17.11 -5.00
N SER A 69 7.56 17.23 -5.91
CA SER A 69 7.27 17.42 -7.34
C SER A 69 6.62 16.18 -7.96
N VAL A 70 7.08 14.98 -7.60
CA VAL A 70 6.50 13.72 -8.07
C VAL A 70 5.09 13.56 -7.52
N PHE A 71 4.90 13.81 -6.21
CA PHE A 71 3.56 13.74 -5.60
C PHE A 71 2.60 14.76 -6.23
N GLY A 72 3.02 16.02 -6.38
CA GLY A 72 2.21 17.06 -7.00
C GLY A 72 1.87 16.76 -8.46
N TYR A 73 2.81 16.25 -9.25
CA TYR A 73 2.57 15.83 -10.62
C TYR A 73 1.56 14.67 -10.69
N SER A 74 1.71 13.67 -9.81
CA SER A 74 0.78 12.53 -9.76
C SER A 74 -0.65 12.96 -9.44
N LEU A 75 -0.84 13.85 -8.44
CA LEU A 75 -2.15 14.40 -8.10
C LEU A 75 -2.75 15.21 -9.26
N MET A 76 -1.94 16.03 -9.93
CA MET A 76 -2.40 16.81 -11.08
C MET A 76 -2.90 15.90 -12.21
N VAL A 77 -2.16 14.82 -12.52
CA VAL A 77 -2.55 13.85 -13.54
C VAL A 77 -3.85 13.14 -13.15
N VAL A 78 -3.98 12.70 -11.90
CA VAL A 78 -5.19 12.03 -11.40
C VAL A 78 -6.40 12.96 -11.45
N ILE A 79 -6.29 14.20 -10.95
CA ILE A 79 -7.38 15.18 -10.97
C ILE A 79 -7.79 15.49 -12.42
N ARG A 80 -6.82 15.66 -13.33
CA ARG A 80 -7.10 15.91 -14.75
C ARG A 80 -7.82 14.72 -15.40
N SER A 81 -7.42 13.49 -15.07
CA SER A 81 -8.06 12.27 -15.55
C SER A 81 -9.49 12.14 -15.02
N MET A 82 -9.71 12.41 -13.73
CA MET A 82 -11.04 12.38 -13.11
C MET A 82 -11.96 13.45 -13.68
N ALA A 83 -11.46 14.67 -13.88
CA ALA A 83 -12.24 15.76 -14.46
C ALA A 83 -12.69 15.47 -15.90
N ARG A 84 -11.83 14.83 -16.70
CA ARG A 84 -12.19 14.42 -18.07
C ARG A 84 -13.32 13.39 -18.07
N ASN A 85 -13.25 12.38 -17.20
CA ASN A 85 -14.27 11.34 -17.10
C ASN A 85 -15.60 11.88 -16.53
N ALA A 86 -15.55 12.82 -15.59
CA ALA A 86 -16.74 13.46 -15.04
C ALA A 86 -17.50 14.30 -16.07
N ASN A 87 -16.77 14.99 -16.96
CA ASN A 87 -17.40 15.75 -18.06
C ASN A 87 -18.12 14.86 -19.07
N GLU A 88 -17.63 13.65 -19.36
CA GLU A 88 -18.32 12.68 -20.22
C GLU A 88 -19.63 12.19 -19.59
N SER A 89 -19.70 12.07 -18.25
CA SER A 89 -20.92 11.67 -17.54
C SER A 89 -21.95 12.78 -17.32
N THR A 90 -21.56 14.05 -17.41
CA THR A 90 -22.43 15.21 -17.10
C THR A 90 -23.06 15.83 -18.36
N ALA A 91 -22.80 15.26 -19.54
CA ALA A 91 -23.46 15.69 -20.79
C ALA A 91 -24.93 15.24 -20.89
N ASP A 92 -25.42 14.45 -19.93
CA ASP A 92 -26.80 13.92 -19.86
C ASP A 92 -27.65 14.82 -18.93
N GLY A 93 -27.79 16.10 -19.31
CA GLY A 93 -28.61 17.07 -18.58
C GLY A 93 -30.07 17.03 -19.00
N ASP A 94 -30.97 16.89 -18.01
CA ASP A 94 -32.42 17.18 -18.04
C ASP A 94 -33.37 16.29 -18.88
N ASP A 95 -33.03 15.02 -19.11
CA ASP A 95 -33.90 14.06 -19.84
C ASP A 95 -34.66 13.04 -18.96
N GLU A 96 -34.74 13.24 -17.65
CA GLU A 96 -35.35 12.27 -16.71
C GLU A 96 -36.78 11.82 -17.09
N ASN A 97 -37.54 12.64 -17.80
CA ASN A 97 -38.93 12.32 -18.16
C ASN A 97 -39.07 11.43 -19.43
N PHE A 98 -38.04 11.27 -20.26
CA PHE A 98 -38.10 10.47 -21.51
C PHE A 98 -36.77 9.81 -21.92
N VAL A 99 -35.93 9.43 -20.95
CA VAL A 99 -34.60 8.83 -21.18
C VAL A 99 -34.63 7.69 -22.21
N PHE A 100 -35.62 6.80 -22.14
CA PHE A 100 -35.74 5.67 -23.07
C PHE A 100 -36.02 6.13 -24.50
N SER A 101 -36.97 7.05 -24.69
CA SER A 101 -37.34 7.57 -26.01
C SER A 101 -36.18 8.33 -26.66
N TRP A 102 -35.50 9.19 -25.89
CA TRP A 102 -34.33 9.90 -26.38
C TRP A 102 -33.21 8.94 -26.77
N LYS A 103 -32.86 7.99 -25.90
CA LYS A 103 -31.89 6.93 -26.25
C LYS A 103 -32.30 6.15 -27.48
N MET A 104 -33.60 5.87 -27.71
CA MET A 104 -34.05 5.12 -28.88
C MET A 104 -33.88 5.91 -30.18
N PHE A 105 -34.19 7.20 -30.16
CA PHE A 105 -34.21 8.00 -31.38
C PHE A 105 -32.90 8.73 -31.69
N THR A 106 -32.04 9.01 -30.70
CA THR A 106 -30.83 9.84 -30.89
C THR A 106 -29.51 9.12 -30.62
N SER A 107 -29.53 7.85 -30.21
CA SER A 107 -28.29 7.13 -29.87
C SER A 107 -27.44 6.72 -31.08
N TRP A 108 -28.05 6.56 -32.26
CA TRP A 108 -27.36 6.12 -33.47
C TRP A 108 -26.78 7.29 -34.27
N ASP A 109 -25.50 7.19 -34.61
CA ASP A 109 -24.81 8.15 -35.49
C ASP A 109 -24.70 7.58 -36.91
N TYR A 110 -25.40 8.21 -37.85
CA TYR A 110 -25.43 7.79 -39.25
C TYR A 110 -24.19 8.20 -40.06
N LEU A 111 -23.26 8.96 -39.46
CA LEU A 111 -22.01 9.37 -40.11
C LEU A 111 -20.87 8.34 -39.93
N ILE A 112 -21.12 7.24 -39.21
CA ILE A 112 -20.13 6.18 -38.99
C ILE A 112 -19.95 5.35 -40.28
N GLY A 113 -18.80 5.51 -40.93
CA GLY A 113 -18.42 4.73 -42.12
C GLY A 113 -17.54 3.51 -41.86
N ASN A 114 -17.00 3.35 -40.64
CA ASN A 114 -16.11 2.24 -40.28
C ASN A 114 -16.91 1.11 -39.60
N PRO A 115 -16.90 -0.14 -40.12
CA PRO A 115 -17.64 -1.26 -39.53
C PRO A 115 -17.24 -1.57 -38.08
N GLU A 116 -15.95 -1.51 -37.74
CA GLU A 116 -15.51 -1.80 -36.36
C GLU A 116 -16.02 -0.76 -35.34
N THR A 117 -16.14 0.50 -35.76
CA THR A 117 -16.70 1.56 -34.92
C THR A 117 -18.22 1.41 -34.79
N ALA A 118 -18.90 0.93 -35.84
CA ALA A 118 -20.33 0.64 -35.82
C ALA A 118 -20.66 -0.50 -34.84
N ASP A 119 -19.88 -1.59 -34.83
CA ASP A 119 -20.07 -2.71 -33.90
C ASP A 119 -19.84 -2.28 -32.44
N ASN A 120 -18.78 -1.50 -32.17
CA ASN A 120 -18.53 -0.95 -30.85
C ASN A 120 -19.66 -0.01 -30.38
N LYS A 121 -20.18 0.83 -31.29
CA LYS A 121 -21.29 1.73 -30.99
C LYS A 121 -22.58 0.95 -30.75
N PHE A 122 -22.86 -0.08 -31.53
CA PHE A 122 -24.01 -0.97 -31.35
C PHE A 122 -23.96 -1.70 -29.98
N ALA A 123 -22.80 -2.25 -29.61
CA ALA A 123 -22.60 -2.88 -28.32
C ALA A 123 -22.77 -1.89 -27.15
N SER A 124 -22.25 -0.68 -27.29
CA SER A 124 -22.42 0.41 -26.31
C SER A 124 -23.89 0.82 -26.13
N ILE A 125 -24.62 1.01 -27.23
CA ILE A 125 -26.05 1.36 -27.20
C ILE A 125 -26.87 0.23 -26.56
N THR A 126 -26.62 -1.02 -26.96
CA THR A 126 -27.28 -2.19 -26.37
C THR A 126 -27.05 -2.28 -24.86
N THR A 127 -25.83 -2.01 -24.41
CA THR A 127 -25.49 -1.99 -22.98
C THR A 127 -26.22 -0.87 -22.24
N SER A 128 -26.29 0.33 -22.82
CA SER A 128 -27.03 1.47 -22.24
C SER A 128 -28.53 1.19 -22.09
N PHE A 129 -29.14 0.51 -23.08
CA PHE A 129 -30.53 0.06 -22.98
C PHE A 129 -30.72 -1.00 -21.91
N LYS A 130 -29.85 -2.02 -21.88
CA LYS A 130 -29.90 -3.07 -20.86
C LYS A 130 -29.80 -2.48 -19.45
N GLU A 131 -28.91 -1.52 -19.23
CA GLU A 131 -28.76 -0.83 -17.96
C GLU A 131 -30.02 -0.04 -17.59
N SER A 132 -30.58 0.72 -18.54
CA SER A 132 -31.80 1.52 -18.28
C SER A 132 -33.04 0.65 -17.99
N ILE A 133 -33.17 -0.50 -18.67
CA ILE A 133 -34.26 -1.46 -18.41
C ILE A 133 -34.10 -2.11 -17.03
N VAL A 134 -32.87 -2.50 -16.66
CA VAL A 134 -32.59 -3.09 -15.35
C VAL A 134 -32.85 -2.09 -14.23
N ASP A 135 -32.46 -0.83 -14.39
CA ASP A 135 -32.71 0.25 -13.43
C ASP A 135 -34.23 0.40 -13.14
N GLU A 136 -35.06 0.35 -14.20
CA GLU A 136 -36.52 0.51 -14.07
C GLU A 136 -37.21 -0.76 -13.55
N GLN A 137 -36.69 -1.94 -13.87
CA GLN A 137 -37.14 -3.21 -13.32
C GLN A 137 -36.84 -3.33 -11.82
N GLU A 138 -35.70 -2.83 -11.35
CA GLU A 138 -35.39 -2.76 -9.92
C GLU A 138 -36.23 -1.72 -9.18
N SER A 139 -36.53 -0.59 -9.82
CA SER A 139 -37.39 0.46 -9.25
C SER A 139 -38.81 -0.05 -8.95
N ASN A 140 -39.39 -0.86 -9.85
CA ASN A 140 -40.75 -1.39 -9.74
C ASN A 140 -40.90 -2.61 -8.82
N LYS A 141 -39.85 -3.05 -8.12
CA LYS A 141 -39.92 -4.24 -7.27
C LYS A 141 -40.51 -3.90 -5.90
N ASP A 142 -41.77 -4.27 -5.69
CA ASP A 142 -42.47 -4.13 -4.41
C ASP A 142 -41.90 -5.08 -3.35
N GLU A 143 -41.02 -4.55 -2.49
CA GLU A 143 -40.44 -5.28 -1.37
C GLU A 143 -40.94 -4.77 -0.02
N ASN A 144 -41.00 -5.68 0.96
CA ASN A 144 -41.40 -5.37 2.33
C ASN A 144 -40.49 -4.30 2.95
N ILE A 145 -41.03 -3.08 3.08
CA ILE A 145 -40.32 -1.88 3.58
C ILE A 145 -39.66 -2.13 4.95
N HIS A 146 -40.35 -2.85 5.84
CA HIS A 146 -39.85 -3.14 7.20
C HIS A 146 -38.64 -4.09 7.20
N LEU A 147 -38.68 -5.14 6.37
CA LEU A 147 -37.57 -6.10 6.26
C LEU A 147 -36.33 -5.43 5.66
N ARG A 148 -36.50 -4.65 4.59
CA ARG A 148 -35.41 -3.92 3.94
C ARG A 148 -34.76 -2.90 4.86
N ARG A 149 -35.55 -2.19 5.67
CA ARG A 149 -35.03 -1.25 6.67
C ARG A 149 -34.23 -1.97 7.76
N PHE A 150 -34.70 -3.12 8.23
CA PHE A 150 -33.99 -3.95 9.21
C PHE A 150 -32.65 -4.48 8.65
N LEU A 151 -32.66 -5.06 7.44
CA LEU A 151 -31.44 -5.56 6.79
C LEU A 151 -30.40 -4.46 6.58
N ARG A 152 -30.83 -3.24 6.19
CA ARG A 152 -29.93 -2.08 6.05
C ARG A 152 -29.29 -1.65 7.37
N VAL A 153 -30.06 -1.63 8.47
CA VAL A 153 -29.51 -1.29 9.78
C VAL A 153 -28.52 -2.37 10.22
N LEU A 154 -28.88 -3.64 10.06
CA LEU A 154 -28.02 -4.77 10.40
C LEU A 154 -26.71 -4.76 9.59
N ALA A 155 -26.78 -4.53 8.28
CA ALA A 155 -25.62 -4.43 7.41
C ALA A 155 -24.68 -3.27 7.79
N ASN A 156 -25.21 -2.07 8.03
CA ASN A 156 -24.40 -0.93 8.46
C ASN A 156 -23.76 -1.16 9.84
N VAL A 157 -24.44 -1.85 10.76
CA VAL A 157 -23.86 -2.26 12.06
C VAL A 157 -22.72 -3.26 11.85
N LEU A 158 -22.90 -4.26 10.99
CA LEU A 158 -21.84 -5.23 10.66
C LEU A 158 -20.62 -4.54 10.03
N ILE A 159 -20.84 -3.55 9.17
CA ILE A 159 -19.76 -2.77 8.55
C ILE A 159 -18.99 -1.97 9.60
N ILE A 160 -19.69 -1.24 10.48
CA ILE A 160 -19.04 -0.49 11.55
C ILE A 160 -18.25 -1.44 12.47
N CYS A 161 -18.83 -2.60 12.82
CA CYS A 161 -18.15 -3.61 13.62
C CYS A 161 -16.90 -4.14 12.90
N CYS A 162 -16.96 -4.37 11.60
CA CYS A 162 -15.83 -4.83 10.80
C CYS A 162 -14.72 -3.77 10.73
N LEU A 163 -15.07 -2.49 10.52
CA LEU A 163 -14.11 -1.37 10.47
C LEU A 163 -13.46 -1.11 11.82
N CYS A 164 -14.24 -1.11 12.91
CA CYS A 164 -13.69 -0.97 14.26
C CYS A 164 -12.85 -2.19 14.65
N GLY A 165 -13.30 -3.38 14.29
CA GLY A 165 -12.58 -4.64 14.53
C GLY A 165 -11.24 -4.69 13.81
N SER A 166 -11.21 -4.33 12.52
CA SER A 166 -9.97 -4.28 11.74
C SER A 166 -9.00 -3.23 12.31
N GLY A 167 -9.49 -2.02 12.62
CA GLY A 167 -8.66 -0.97 13.22
C GLY A 167 -8.08 -1.36 14.58
N TYR A 168 -8.86 -1.99 15.45
CA TYR A 168 -8.39 -2.49 16.76
C TYR A 168 -7.35 -3.60 16.60
N LEU A 169 -7.58 -4.54 15.67
CA LEU A 169 -6.69 -5.67 15.43
C LEU A 169 -5.33 -5.17 14.93
N ILE A 170 -5.31 -4.19 14.02
CA ILE A 170 -4.06 -3.56 13.54
C ILE A 170 -3.33 -2.88 14.69
N TYR A 171 -4.02 -2.03 15.46
CA TYR A 171 -3.42 -1.37 16.62
C TYR A 171 -2.77 -2.38 17.59
N PHE A 172 -3.49 -3.46 17.89
CA PHE A 172 -3.01 -4.51 18.78
C PHE A 172 -1.76 -5.20 18.22
N VAL A 173 -1.79 -5.59 16.94
CA VAL A 173 -0.70 -6.31 16.27
C VAL A 173 0.54 -5.42 16.14
N VAL A 174 0.39 -4.14 15.83
CA VAL A 174 1.55 -3.24 15.74
C VAL A 174 2.17 -3.00 17.12
N LYS A 175 1.35 -2.75 18.15
CA LYS A 175 1.86 -2.59 19.52
C LYS A 175 2.59 -3.85 20.03
N ARG A 176 2.07 -5.01 19.64
CA ARG A 176 2.71 -6.30 19.91
C ARG A 176 4.02 -6.46 19.16
N SER A 177 4.04 -6.11 17.87
CA SER A 177 5.26 -6.09 17.04
C SER A 177 6.37 -5.21 17.63
N GLN A 178 6.05 -4.00 18.10
CA GLN A 178 7.02 -3.12 18.77
C GLN A 178 7.66 -3.76 19.99
N THR A 179 6.91 -4.60 20.72
CA THR A 179 7.44 -5.33 21.88
C THR A 179 8.40 -6.46 21.45
N PHE A 180 8.09 -7.14 20.35
CA PHE A 180 8.93 -8.19 19.79
C PHE A 180 10.22 -7.66 19.13
N SER A 181 10.19 -6.47 18.54
CA SER A 181 11.40 -5.81 18.01
C SER A 181 12.47 -5.57 19.09
N LYS A 182 12.09 -5.54 20.38
CA LYS A 182 13.01 -5.40 21.51
C LYS A 182 13.60 -6.76 21.97
N MET A 183 13.01 -7.87 21.55
CA MET A 183 13.49 -9.21 21.88
C MET A 183 14.42 -9.75 20.79
N GLN A 184 15.63 -10.13 21.19
CA GLN A 184 16.69 -10.56 20.27
C GLN A 184 16.40 -11.92 19.58
N ASN A 185 15.46 -12.72 20.10
CA ASN A 185 15.13 -14.07 19.64
C ASN A 185 13.66 -14.20 19.21
N ALA A 186 13.16 -13.28 18.39
CA ALA A 186 11.82 -13.41 17.79
C ALA A 186 11.84 -14.32 16.55
N GLY A 187 10.87 -15.24 16.46
CA GLY A 187 10.68 -16.13 15.32
C GLY A 187 10.25 -15.39 14.05
N TRP A 188 10.39 -16.04 12.89
CA TRP A 188 10.04 -15.45 11.58
C TRP A 188 8.58 -14.96 11.51
N TYR A 189 7.64 -15.75 12.06
CA TYR A 189 6.21 -15.39 12.08
C TYR A 189 5.91 -14.17 12.95
N GLU A 190 6.63 -14.00 14.06
CA GLU A 190 6.43 -12.89 14.99
C GLU A 190 6.91 -11.57 14.37
N ARG A 191 7.97 -11.61 13.55
CA ARG A 191 8.49 -10.45 12.82
C ARG A 191 7.57 -9.99 11.68
N ASN A 192 6.95 -10.93 10.97
CA ASN A 192 6.08 -10.66 9.83
C ASN A 192 4.59 -10.61 10.19
N GLU A 193 4.27 -10.63 11.50
CA GLU A 193 2.91 -10.68 12.00
C GLU A 193 2.04 -9.52 11.49
N VAL A 194 2.58 -8.29 11.55
CA VAL A 194 1.88 -7.07 11.10
C VAL A 194 1.49 -7.19 9.63
N GLU A 195 2.44 -7.62 8.80
CA GLU A 195 2.24 -7.67 7.36
C GLU A 195 1.24 -8.76 6.97
N ILE A 196 1.39 -9.95 7.56
CA ILE A 196 0.45 -11.05 7.36
C ILE A 196 -0.96 -10.58 7.74
N VAL A 197 -1.13 -9.94 8.89
CA VAL A 197 -2.44 -9.46 9.34
C VAL A 197 -3.00 -8.38 8.41
N MET A 198 -2.20 -7.40 8.01
CA MET A 198 -2.63 -6.33 7.11
C MET A 198 -3.08 -6.89 5.76
N SER A 199 -2.30 -7.82 5.21
CA SER A 199 -2.61 -8.46 3.94
C SER A 199 -3.82 -9.41 4.04
N LEU A 200 -4.00 -10.11 5.17
CA LEU A 200 -5.20 -10.93 5.42
C LEU A 200 -6.47 -10.06 5.53
N LEU A 201 -6.39 -8.91 6.20
CA LEU A 201 -7.50 -7.95 6.25
C LEU A 201 -7.83 -7.42 4.85
N GLY A 202 -6.81 -7.10 4.04
CA GLY A 202 -6.97 -6.70 2.65
C GLY A 202 -7.58 -7.80 1.76
N MET A 203 -7.30 -9.07 2.04
CA MET A 203 -7.84 -10.21 1.31
C MET A 203 -9.29 -10.54 1.69
N PHE A 204 -9.61 -10.56 2.99
CA PHE A 204 -10.92 -11.05 3.48
C PHE A 204 -11.99 -9.96 3.59
N CYS A 205 -11.62 -8.71 3.89
CA CYS A 205 -12.62 -7.66 4.07
C CYS A 205 -13.38 -7.28 2.79
N PRO A 206 -12.77 -7.21 1.59
CA PRO A 206 -13.52 -6.88 0.37
C PRO A 206 -14.59 -7.93 0.01
N PRO A 207 -14.30 -9.25 0.01
CA PRO A 207 -15.34 -10.27 -0.16
C PRO A 207 -16.44 -10.20 0.92
N LEU A 208 -16.08 -9.93 2.18
CA LEU A 208 -17.08 -9.74 3.23
C LEU A 208 -18.00 -8.54 2.94
N PHE A 209 -17.45 -7.41 2.48
CA PHE A 209 -18.25 -6.25 2.10
C PHE A 209 -19.15 -6.52 0.89
N GLU A 210 -18.73 -7.36 -0.05
CA GLU A 210 -19.59 -7.83 -1.16
C GLU A 210 -20.79 -8.63 -0.65
N THR A 211 -20.56 -9.60 0.25
CA THR A 211 -21.67 -10.37 0.84
C THR A 211 -22.64 -9.46 1.60
N ILE A 212 -22.14 -8.47 2.34
CA ILE A 212 -22.97 -7.50 3.05
C ILE A 212 -23.71 -6.58 2.06
N ALA A 213 -23.10 -6.21 0.92
CA ALA A 213 -23.74 -5.39 -0.10
C ALA A 213 -24.94 -6.13 -0.74
N THR A 214 -24.86 -7.45 -0.94
CA THR A 214 -26.01 -8.25 -1.40
C THR A 214 -27.16 -8.26 -0.40
N LEU A 215 -26.89 -8.09 0.90
CA LEU A 215 -27.93 -7.99 1.93
C LEU A 215 -28.60 -6.61 1.98
N GLU A 216 -27.91 -5.53 1.56
CA GLU A 216 -28.46 -4.17 1.61
C GLU A 216 -29.43 -3.86 0.46
N ASN A 217 -29.39 -4.66 -0.62
CA ASN A 217 -30.20 -4.49 -1.84
C ASN A 217 -30.26 -3.01 -2.26
N TYR A 218 -29.10 -2.36 -2.41
CA TYR A 218 -29.01 -1.05 -3.05
C TYR A 218 -29.13 -1.19 -4.55
N HIS A 219 -29.63 -0.14 -5.20
CA HIS A 219 -29.56 0.01 -6.65
C HIS A 219 -28.10 -0.18 -7.11
N PRO A 220 -27.78 -0.94 -8.17
CA PRO A 220 -26.43 -1.38 -8.51
C PRO A 220 -25.44 -0.22 -8.62
N ARG A 221 -25.86 0.90 -9.21
CA ARG A 221 -25.06 2.14 -9.30
C ARG A 221 -24.72 2.77 -7.95
N ILE A 222 -25.68 2.79 -7.02
CA ILE A 222 -25.50 3.35 -5.67
C ILE A 222 -24.72 2.37 -4.81
N GLY A 223 -25.03 1.07 -4.90
CA GLY A 223 -24.32 0.00 -4.21
C GLY A 223 -22.84 -0.03 -4.56
N LEU A 224 -22.49 0.07 -5.84
CA LEU A 224 -21.10 0.12 -6.30
C LEU A 224 -20.34 1.31 -5.71
N LYS A 225 -20.94 2.51 -5.68
CA LYS A 225 -20.33 3.71 -5.08
C LYS A 225 -20.09 3.52 -3.58
N TRP A 226 -21.07 2.98 -2.85
CA TRP A 226 -20.94 2.68 -1.43
C TRP A 226 -19.90 1.60 -1.15
N GLN A 227 -19.86 0.55 -1.96
CA GLN A 227 -18.88 -0.53 -1.85
C GLN A 227 -17.47 0.01 -2.04
N LEU A 228 -17.23 0.78 -3.10
CA LEU A 228 -15.94 1.40 -3.36
C LEU A 228 -15.55 2.36 -2.23
N GLY A 229 -16.49 3.17 -1.74
CA GLY A 229 -16.27 4.08 -0.61
C GLY A 229 -15.88 3.36 0.68
N ARG A 230 -16.49 2.21 0.98
CA ARG A 230 -16.18 1.39 2.17
C ARG A 230 -14.82 0.71 2.07
N ILE A 231 -14.49 0.17 0.90
CA ILE A 231 -13.16 -0.40 0.62
C ILE A 231 -12.09 0.67 0.76
N PHE A 232 -12.31 1.85 0.18
CA PHE A 232 -11.40 2.99 0.31
C PHE A 232 -11.25 3.45 1.77
N ALA A 233 -12.34 3.55 2.52
CA ALA A 233 -12.31 3.91 3.94
C ALA A 233 -11.51 2.90 4.78
N LEU A 234 -11.64 1.59 4.49
CA LEU A 234 -10.85 0.55 5.15
C LEU A 234 -9.36 0.70 4.83
N PHE A 235 -8.99 0.87 3.57
CA PHE A 235 -7.58 1.05 3.20
C PHE A 235 -6.97 2.32 3.80
N LEU A 236 -7.71 3.43 3.78
CA LEU A 236 -7.28 4.69 4.37
C LEU A 236 -7.15 4.57 5.89
N GLY A 237 -8.11 3.92 6.55
CA GLY A 237 -8.08 3.68 8.00
C GLY A 237 -6.90 2.78 8.41
N ASN A 238 -6.67 1.70 7.66
CA ASN A 238 -5.55 0.80 7.87
C ASN A 238 -4.21 1.55 7.74
N LEU A 239 -4.04 2.31 6.65
CA LEU A 239 -2.85 3.14 6.44
C LEU A 239 -2.65 4.17 7.54
N TYR A 240 -3.73 4.81 8.01
CA TYR A 240 -3.67 5.81 9.08
C TYR A 240 -3.21 5.22 10.41
N THR A 241 -3.79 4.08 10.82
CA THR A 241 -3.39 3.39 12.06
C THR A 241 -1.94 2.93 12.01
N PHE A 242 -1.49 2.42 10.86
CA PHE A 242 -0.09 2.07 10.63
C PHE A 242 0.85 3.28 10.74
N LEU A 243 0.48 4.42 10.14
CA LEU A 243 1.28 5.65 10.20
C LEU A 243 1.42 6.18 11.63
N LEU A 244 0.36 6.16 12.44
CA LEU A 244 0.44 6.56 13.85
C LEU A 244 1.40 5.67 14.64
N ALA A 245 1.31 4.35 14.44
CA ALA A 245 2.17 3.43 15.16
C ALA A 245 3.66 3.54 14.72
N LEU A 246 3.89 3.83 13.44
CA LEU A 246 5.22 4.19 12.93
C LEU A 246 5.77 5.46 13.58
N MET A 247 4.93 6.47 13.79
CA MET A 247 5.36 7.71 14.47
C MET A 247 5.80 7.45 15.90
N ASP A 248 5.11 6.57 16.62
CA ASP A 248 5.50 6.18 17.98
C ASP A 248 6.86 5.44 18.00
N ASP A 249 7.10 4.52 17.05
CA ASP A 249 8.39 3.82 16.89
C ASP A 249 9.53 4.79 16.52
N VAL A 250 9.26 5.76 15.63
CA VAL A 250 10.23 6.80 15.26
C VAL A 250 10.64 7.63 16.48
N ASN A 251 9.67 8.02 17.32
CA ASN A 251 9.96 8.80 18.52
C ASN A 251 10.87 8.03 19.50
N GLU A 252 10.66 6.72 19.64
CA GLU A 252 11.51 5.86 20.48
C GLU A 252 12.93 5.73 19.90
N LYS A 253 13.05 5.44 18.60
CA LYS A 253 14.36 5.33 17.92
C LYS A 253 15.14 6.64 17.91
N LEU A 254 14.45 7.78 17.86
CA LEU A 254 15.09 9.09 17.96
C LEU A 254 15.76 9.27 19.33
N ALA A 255 15.10 8.84 20.41
CA ALA A 255 15.66 8.87 21.76
C ALA A 255 16.88 7.95 21.88
N GLU A 256 16.85 6.76 21.28
CA GLU A 256 18.00 5.85 21.22
C GLU A 256 19.18 6.44 20.42
N GLU A 257 18.91 7.11 19.29
CA GLU A 257 19.94 7.74 18.47
C GLU A 257 20.72 8.79 19.27
N ASP A 258 20.05 9.60 20.08
CA ASP A 258 20.69 10.62 20.92
C ASP A 258 21.63 10.02 21.96
N VAL A 259 21.25 8.90 22.58
CA VAL A 259 22.11 8.16 23.52
C VAL A 259 23.32 7.59 22.80
N VAL A 260 23.11 6.90 21.67
CA VAL A 260 24.21 6.27 20.94
C VAL A 260 25.16 7.31 20.37
N LYS A 261 24.68 8.47 19.91
CA LYS A 261 25.53 9.57 19.43
C LYS A 261 26.49 10.08 20.51
N ASN A 262 26.05 10.11 21.77
CA ASN A 262 26.92 10.44 22.89
C ASN A 262 28.00 9.36 23.08
N ILE A 263 27.62 8.07 23.02
CA ILE A 263 28.55 6.93 23.10
C ILE A 263 29.57 6.95 21.94
N THR A 264 29.13 7.20 20.71
CA THR A 264 30.01 7.34 19.54
C THR A 264 31.01 8.48 19.74
N ARG A 265 30.58 9.60 20.33
CA ARG A 265 31.48 10.72 20.65
C ARG A 265 32.55 10.33 21.67
N TRP A 266 32.16 9.64 22.75
CA TRP A 266 33.09 9.19 23.79
C TRP A 266 34.05 8.11 23.31
N THR A 267 33.58 7.14 22.54
CA THR A 267 34.41 6.05 21.98
C THR A 267 35.47 6.60 21.02
N LEU A 268 35.05 7.51 20.13
CA LEU A 268 35.94 8.17 19.19
C LEU A 268 36.94 9.08 19.93
N PHE A 269 36.50 9.83 20.95
CA PHE A 269 37.38 10.63 21.81
C PHE A 269 38.41 9.76 22.56
N GLY A 270 37.98 8.63 23.14
CA GLY A 270 38.86 7.68 23.84
C GLY A 270 39.89 7.06 22.91
N HIS A 271 39.49 6.68 21.68
CA HIS A 271 40.41 6.17 20.67
C HIS A 271 41.49 7.20 20.32
N TYR A 272 41.11 8.45 20.04
CA TYR A 272 42.08 9.51 19.75
C TYR A 272 43.00 9.80 20.94
N ASN A 273 42.48 9.82 22.18
CA ASN A 273 43.29 10.07 23.37
C ASN A 273 44.31 8.95 23.63
N SER A 274 43.88 7.68 23.58
CA SER A 274 44.75 6.50 23.77
C SER A 274 45.84 6.39 22.70
N SER A 275 45.58 6.86 21.49
CA SER A 275 46.55 6.86 20.41
C SER A 275 47.58 8.00 20.50
N MET A 276 47.25 9.08 21.19
CA MET A 276 48.14 10.23 21.39
C MET A 276 49.27 9.91 22.39
N GLU A 277 49.05 8.96 23.31
CA GLU A 277 50.07 8.52 24.28
C GLU A 277 51.21 7.69 23.65
N ASN A 278 51.01 7.11 22.45
CA ASN A 278 51.94 6.12 21.87
C ASN A 278 52.65 6.54 20.58
N SER A 279 52.39 7.71 19.97
CA SER A 279 53.09 8.17 18.75
C SER A 279 52.93 9.66 18.45
N THR A 280 53.94 10.29 17.85
CA THR A 280 53.90 11.67 17.30
C THR A 280 53.15 11.77 15.96
N ALA A 281 52.62 10.66 15.46
CA ALA A 281 51.87 10.58 14.21
C ALA A 281 50.36 10.51 14.49
N THR A 282 49.55 11.15 13.64
CA THR A 282 48.09 11.03 13.67
C THR A 282 47.68 9.55 13.54
N PRO A 283 46.88 8.99 14.46
CA PRO A 283 46.43 7.60 14.38
C PRO A 283 45.65 7.32 13.08
N PRO A 284 45.71 6.09 12.55
CA PRO A 284 44.81 5.69 11.48
C PRO A 284 43.36 5.80 11.96
N PRO A 285 42.42 6.21 11.09
CA PRO A 285 41.01 6.27 11.43
C PRO A 285 40.51 4.86 11.79
N LEU A 286 39.64 4.77 12.80
CA LEU A 286 38.88 3.56 13.11
C LEU A 286 38.21 3.02 11.85
N ASP A 287 38.20 1.69 11.70
CA ASP A 287 37.45 1.04 10.63
C ASP A 287 35.98 1.50 10.75
N PRO A 288 35.38 2.02 9.66
CA PRO A 288 33.99 2.42 9.63
C PRO A 288 33.03 1.38 10.22
N ALA A 289 33.32 0.08 10.08
CA ALA A 289 32.51 -1.04 10.59
C ALA A 289 32.49 -1.16 12.14
N ASP A 290 33.49 -0.59 12.83
CA ASP A 290 33.66 -0.71 14.29
C ASP A 290 33.11 0.52 15.05
N VAL A 291 32.67 1.55 14.33
CA VAL A 291 32.10 2.76 14.93
C VAL A 291 30.65 2.49 15.37
N PRO A 292 30.31 2.61 16.68
CA PRO A 292 28.94 2.42 17.16
C PRO A 292 28.03 3.50 16.59
N ARG A 293 26.83 3.12 16.19
CA ARG A 293 25.89 3.95 15.44
C ARG A 293 24.47 3.73 15.95
N GLY A 294 23.72 4.82 16.08
CA GLY A 294 22.29 4.75 16.39
C GLY A 294 21.47 4.30 15.18
N PRO A 295 20.24 3.83 15.39
CA PRO A 295 19.30 3.57 14.30
C PRO A 295 19.00 4.86 13.53
N CYS A 296 18.94 4.77 12.20
CA CYS A 296 18.44 5.87 11.36
C CYS A 296 16.93 5.70 11.18
N TRP A 297 16.12 6.58 11.78
CA TRP A 297 14.66 6.49 11.69
C TRP A 297 14.16 6.55 10.25
N GLU A 298 14.73 7.41 9.38
CA GLU A 298 14.34 7.55 7.97
C GLU A 298 14.51 6.24 7.17
N THR A 299 15.55 5.47 7.49
CA THR A 299 15.81 4.18 6.84
C THR A 299 14.86 3.12 7.34
N THR A 300 14.56 3.15 8.64
CA THR A 300 13.62 2.22 9.26
C THR A 300 12.22 2.41 8.67
N VAL A 301 11.73 3.65 8.61
CA VAL A 301 10.43 3.97 7.99
C VAL A 301 10.42 3.56 6.52
N GLY A 302 11.50 3.82 5.79
CA GLY A 302 11.62 3.40 4.39
C GLY A 302 11.56 1.88 4.22
N ILE A 303 12.23 1.12 5.10
CA ILE A 303 12.18 -0.35 5.10
C ILE A 303 10.76 -0.83 5.34
N GLU A 304 10.06 -0.32 6.36
CA GLU A 304 8.69 -0.73 6.66
C GLU A 304 7.72 -0.43 5.51
N ILE A 305 7.84 0.74 4.87
CA ILE A 305 7.02 1.08 3.69
C ILE A 305 7.31 0.13 2.52
N VAL A 306 8.60 -0.18 2.25
CA VAL A 306 8.97 -1.09 1.17
C VAL A 306 8.49 -2.51 1.47
N ARG A 307 8.63 -2.98 2.71
CA ARG A 307 8.21 -4.31 3.13
C ARG A 307 6.69 -4.47 3.02
N LEU A 308 5.91 -3.49 3.48
CA LEU A 308 4.46 -3.46 3.32
C LEU A 308 4.04 -3.48 1.84
N THR A 309 4.64 -2.63 1.01
CA THR A 309 4.29 -2.57 -0.43
C THR A 309 4.64 -3.85 -1.17
N VAL A 310 5.78 -4.48 -0.86
CA VAL A 310 6.18 -5.78 -1.44
C VAL A 310 5.26 -6.90 -0.95
N SER A 311 4.90 -6.92 0.33
CA SER A 311 3.94 -7.89 0.88
C SER A 311 2.57 -7.76 0.22
N ASP A 312 2.05 -6.53 0.07
CA ASP A 312 0.76 -6.30 -0.58
C ASP A 312 0.76 -6.71 -2.06
N ILE A 313 1.83 -6.43 -2.80
CA ILE A 313 1.99 -6.88 -4.18
C ILE A 313 2.03 -8.41 -4.24
N LEU A 314 2.79 -9.05 -3.34
CA LEU A 314 2.91 -10.50 -3.28
C LEU A 314 1.57 -11.16 -2.95
N VAL A 315 0.85 -10.64 -1.96
CA VAL A 315 -0.48 -11.14 -1.59
C VAL A 315 -1.44 -10.94 -2.74
N THR A 316 -1.41 -9.80 -3.42
CA THR A 316 -2.25 -9.57 -4.62
C THR A 316 -1.94 -10.57 -5.73
N PHE A 317 -0.66 -10.88 -5.94
CA PHE A 317 -0.28 -11.89 -6.92
C PHE A 317 -0.74 -13.29 -6.52
N VAL A 318 -0.56 -13.66 -5.24
CA VAL A 318 -0.99 -14.95 -4.69
C VAL A 318 -2.52 -15.06 -4.71
N THR A 319 -3.27 -14.01 -4.37
CA THR A 319 -4.74 -14.03 -4.41
C THR A 319 -5.26 -14.22 -5.82
N ILE A 320 -4.67 -13.56 -6.82
CA ILE A 320 -5.05 -13.73 -8.23
C ILE A 320 -4.74 -15.16 -8.67
N LEU A 321 -3.49 -15.63 -8.47
CA LEU A 321 -3.10 -16.97 -8.90
C LEU A 321 -3.90 -18.07 -8.22
N VAL A 322 -4.03 -18.01 -6.90
CA VAL A 322 -4.74 -19.02 -6.11
C VAL A 322 -6.25 -18.90 -6.33
N GLY A 323 -6.78 -17.68 -6.44
CA GLY A 323 -8.19 -17.44 -6.70
C GLY A 323 -8.62 -18.01 -8.04
N ASP A 324 -7.88 -17.70 -9.11
CA ASP A 324 -8.16 -18.22 -10.45
C ASP A 324 -7.91 -19.73 -10.55
N PHE A 325 -6.85 -20.23 -9.89
CA PHE A 325 -6.57 -21.66 -9.82
C PHE A 325 -7.66 -22.44 -9.07
N ILE A 326 -8.08 -21.97 -7.89
CA ILE A 326 -9.15 -22.59 -7.12
C ILE A 326 -10.47 -22.51 -7.90
N ARG A 327 -10.77 -21.37 -8.54
CA ARG A 327 -11.96 -21.23 -9.38
C ARG A 327 -11.95 -22.23 -10.54
N ALA A 328 -10.82 -22.35 -11.24
CA ALA A 328 -10.66 -23.32 -12.34
C ALA A 328 -10.75 -24.77 -11.85
N CYS A 329 -10.13 -25.10 -10.71
CA CYS A 329 -10.24 -26.41 -10.08
C CYS A 329 -11.68 -26.71 -9.65
N PHE A 330 -12.37 -25.75 -9.02
CA PHE A 330 -13.74 -25.89 -8.58
C PHE A 330 -14.67 -26.15 -9.76
N VAL A 331 -14.60 -25.33 -10.83
CA VAL A 331 -15.39 -25.54 -12.05
C VAL A 331 -15.11 -26.92 -12.64
N ARG A 332 -13.85 -27.33 -12.77
CA ARG A 332 -13.51 -28.65 -13.33
C ARG A 332 -13.96 -29.82 -12.45
N PHE A 333 -13.83 -29.74 -11.13
CA PHE A 333 -14.12 -30.86 -10.22
C PHE A 333 -15.61 -30.96 -9.87
N MET A 334 -16.28 -29.81 -9.69
CA MET A 334 -17.72 -29.76 -9.40
C MET A 334 -18.58 -30.05 -10.62
N ASN A 335 -18.12 -29.76 -11.85
CA ASN A 335 -18.84 -30.14 -13.06
C ASN A 335 -18.96 -31.68 -13.20
N TYR A 336 -18.03 -32.46 -12.63
CA TYR A 336 -18.15 -33.92 -12.56
C TYR A 336 -19.12 -34.42 -11.47
N CYS A 337 -19.38 -33.62 -10.42
CA CYS A 337 -20.23 -34.01 -9.29
C CYS A 337 -21.63 -33.40 -9.31
N TRP A 338 -21.90 -32.44 -10.20
CA TRP A 338 -23.16 -31.69 -10.24
C TRP A 338 -23.77 -31.74 -11.66
N CYS A 339 -25.06 -32.04 -11.78
CA CYS A 339 -25.76 -32.16 -13.07
C CYS A 339 -26.05 -30.81 -13.78
N TRP A 340 -25.39 -29.72 -13.38
CA TRP A 340 -25.57 -28.40 -13.95
C TRP A 340 -24.28 -27.96 -14.62
N ASP A 341 -24.38 -27.61 -15.89
CA ASP A 341 -23.27 -27.09 -16.68
C ASP A 341 -22.90 -25.69 -16.18
N LEU A 342 -21.98 -25.65 -15.23
CA LEU A 342 -21.50 -24.43 -14.56
C LEU A 342 -20.69 -23.52 -15.49
N GLU A 343 -20.40 -23.97 -16.72
CA GLU A 343 -19.67 -23.22 -17.74
C GLU A 343 -20.54 -22.17 -18.46
N ALA A 344 -21.87 -22.32 -18.41
CA ALA A 344 -22.81 -21.41 -19.11
C ALA A 344 -23.33 -20.24 -18.25
N GLY A 345 -23.10 -20.26 -16.92
CA GLY A 345 -23.72 -19.34 -15.97
C GLY A 345 -22.78 -18.34 -15.29
N PHE A 346 -21.47 -18.38 -15.57
CA PHE A 346 -20.45 -17.57 -14.89
C PHE A 346 -19.51 -16.83 -15.83
#